data_AF-A0A1V9FI25-F1
#
_entry.id   AF-A0A1V9FI25-F1
#
_cell.length_a   1.000
_cell.length_b   1.000
_cell.length_c   1.000
_cell.angle_alpha   90.00
_cell.angle_beta   90.00
_cell.angle_gamma   90.00
#
_symmetry.space_group_name_H-M   'P 1'
#
loop_
_entity.id
_entity.type
_entity.pdbx_description
1 polymer ?
#
loop_
_entity_poly.entity_id
_entity_poly.type
_entity_poly.pdbx_seq_one_letter_code
_entity_poly.pdbx_strand_id
1 'polypeptide(L)' 'MKITGTRSYILVEFDYRTIKIAGELTTTPAFYAYINSIKNWEPPYENMEVTNKEIEEIIKKVTEYNNPAFPIYFE' A
#
# COMPACT_ATOMS: atom_id res chain seq x y z
N MET A 1 -10.60 -2.16 -5.74
CA MET A 1 -9.38 -1.52 -5.18
C MET A 1 -8.54 -1.03 -6.33
N LYS A 2 -7.96 0.17 -6.21
CA LYS A 2 -7.03 0.72 -7.22
C LYS A 2 -5.67 0.89 -6.57
N ILE A 3 -4.63 0.43 -7.25
CA ILE A 3 -3.24 0.60 -6.84
C ILE A 3 -2.52 1.37 -7.94
N THR A 4 -1.92 2.49 -7.59
CA THR A 4 -1.03 3.27 -8.46
C THR A 4 0.27 3.53 -7.73
N GLY A 5 1.31 4.04 -8.39
CA GLY A 5 2.56 4.25 -7.68
C GLY A 5 3.70 4.74 -8.55
N THR A 6 4.85 4.80 -7.89
CA THR A 6 6.16 5.13 -8.48
C THR A 6 7.15 4.02 -8.11
N ARG A 7 8.44 4.27 -8.32
CA ARG A 7 9.49 3.35 -7.88
C ARG A 7 9.70 3.34 -6.36
N SER A 8 9.19 4.33 -5.63
CA SER A 8 9.47 4.51 -4.20
C SER A 8 8.24 4.50 -3.29
N TYR A 9 7.04 4.42 -3.86
CA TYR A 9 5.78 4.30 -3.12
C TYR A 9 4.64 3.80 -4.00
N ILE A 10 3.61 3.23 -3.37
CA ILE A 10 2.31 2.97 -3.96
C ILE A 10 1.22 3.78 -3.23
N LEU A 11 0.14 4.06 -3.94
CA LEU A 11 -1.11 4.59 -3.43
C LEU A 11 -2.18 3.51 -3.57
N VAL A 12 -2.82 3.17 -2.46
CA VAL A 12 -3.87 2.15 -2.39
C VAL A 12 -5.17 2.82 -2.00
N GLU A 13 -6.20 2.70 -2.85
CA GLU A 13 -7.55 3.14 -2.52
C GLU A 13 -8.28 2.05 -1.72
N PHE A 14 -8.60 2.34 -0.46
CA PHE A 14 -9.28 1.45 0.48
C PHE A 14 -10.42 2.21 1.18
N ASP A 15 -11.65 1.70 1.09
CA ASP A 15 -12.85 2.27 1.71
C ASP A 15 -12.98 3.80 1.51
N TYR A 16 -12.87 4.23 0.24
CA TYR A 16 -12.95 5.64 -0.19
C TYR A 16 -11.84 6.56 0.35
N ARG A 17 -10.84 5.99 1.03
CA ARG A 17 -9.63 6.67 1.48
C ARG A 17 -8.44 6.20 0.65
N THR A 18 -7.39 7.01 0.59
CA THR A 18 -6.13 6.64 -0.06
C THR A 18 -5.06 6.52 1.00
N ILE A 19 -4.24 5.48 0.91
CA ILE A 19 -3.04 5.34 1.73
C ILE A 19 -1.81 5.28 0.86
N LYS A 20 -0.78 6.04 1.26
CA LYS A 20 0.55 5.96 0.67
C LYS A 20 1.39 4.98 1.44
N ILE A 21 1.93 3.99 0.73
CA ILE A 21 2.82 2.98 1.29
C ILE A 21 4.16 3.14 0.62
N ALA A 22 5.19 3.47 1.40
CA ALA A 22 6.55 3.56 0.91
C ALA A 22 7.09 2.16 0.58
N GLY A 23 8.08 2.10 -0.29
CA GLY A 23 8.68 0.84 -0.69
C GLY A 23 9.70 1.02 -1.79
N GLU A 24 10.09 -0.08 -2.41
CA GLU A 24 11.06 -0.07 -3.51
C GLU A 24 10.61 -0.98 -4.65
N LEU A 25 10.65 -0.45 -5.87
CA LEU A 25 10.56 -1.24 -7.10
C LEU A 25 11.93 -1.81 -7.45
N THR A 26 12.03 -3.13 -7.46
CA THR A 26 13.26 -3.86 -7.78
C THR A 26 13.45 -4.06 -9.30
N THR A 27 14.62 -4.58 -9.70
CA THR A 27 14.98 -4.83 -11.12
C THR A 27 14.23 -6.00 -11.73
N THR A 28 13.89 -7.00 -10.91
CA THR A 28 12.84 -7.98 -11.22
C THR A 28 11.51 -7.27 -10.94
N PRO A 29 10.50 -7.30 -11.81
CA PRO A 29 9.29 -6.48 -11.64
C PRO A 29 8.51 -6.91 -10.40
N ALA A 30 8.88 -6.36 -9.24
CA ALA A 30 8.30 -6.62 -7.94
C ALA A 30 8.51 -5.38 -7.06
N PHE A 31 7.46 -5.02 -6.32
CA PHE A 31 7.46 -3.89 -5.39
C PHE A 31 7.46 -4.40 -3.95
N TYR A 32 8.42 -3.96 -3.14
CA TYR A 32 8.51 -4.31 -1.73
C TYR A 32 8.03 -3.13 -0.89
N ALA A 33 6.83 -3.27 -0.34
CA ALA A 33 6.14 -2.26 0.45
C ALA A 33 6.50 -2.38 1.93
N TYR A 34 6.90 -1.27 2.55
CA TYR A 34 7.30 -1.25 3.95
C TYR A 34 6.06 -1.09 4.85
N ILE A 35 5.77 -2.09 5.68
CA ILE A 35 4.61 -2.09 6.59
C ILE A 35 4.68 -0.90 7.55
N ASN A 36 5.88 -0.57 8.03
CA ASN A 36 6.12 0.55 8.95
C ASN A 36 5.82 1.94 8.37
N SER A 37 5.58 2.04 7.05
CA SER A 37 5.22 3.29 6.38
C SER A 37 3.71 3.56 6.38
N ILE A 38 2.90 2.55 6.74
CA ILE A 38 1.43 2.63 6.77
C ILE A 38 1.02 3.29 8.10
N LYS A 39 0.91 4.62 8.11
CA LYS A 39 0.65 5.41 9.34
C LYS A 39 -0.59 6.27 9.26
N ASN A 40 -0.64 7.16 8.28
CA ASN A 40 -1.74 8.11 8.10
C ASN A 40 -2.36 7.90 6.73
N TRP A 41 -3.64 8.24 6.62
CA TRP A 41 -4.31 8.36 5.33
C TRP A 41 -3.78 9.58 4.57
N GLU A 42 -3.97 9.60 3.27
CA GLU A 42 -3.77 10.79 2.46
C GLU A 42 -4.95 11.78 2.65
N PRO A 43 -4.79 13.04 2.23
CA PRO A 43 -5.86 14.03 2.35
C PRO A 43 -7.19 13.58 1.75
N PRO A 44 -8.33 13.93 2.38
CA PRO A 44 -8.50 14.86 3.51
C PRO A 44 -8.46 14.21 4.92
N TYR A 45 -7.91 13.01 5.04
CA TYR A 45 -7.92 12.23 6.28
C TYR A 45 -6.55 12.12 6.95
N GLU A 46 -5.63 13.02 6.63
CA GLU A 46 -4.22 12.99 7.06
C GLU A 46 -4.03 13.01 8.58
N ASN A 47 -5.00 13.56 9.33
CA ASN A 47 -4.98 13.59 10.78
C ASN A 47 -5.53 12.31 11.43
N MET A 48 -6.02 11.36 10.64
CA MET A 48 -6.49 10.06 11.12
C MET A 48 -5.35 9.04 10.99
N GLU A 49 -4.99 8.41 12.11
CA GLU A 49 -4.06 7.29 12.12
C GLU A 49 -4.76 6.01 11.65
N VAL A 50 -4.02 5.17 10.94
CA VAL A 50 -4.50 3.88 10.44
C VAL A 50 -4.38 2.87 11.56
N THR A 51 -5.48 2.22 11.90
CA THR A 51 -5.49 1.22 12.97
C THR A 51 -4.78 -0.06 12.53
N ASN A 52 -4.22 -0.84 13.46
CA ASN A 52 -3.59 -2.13 13.14
C ASN A 52 -4.51 -3.07 12.35
N LYS A 53 -5.82 -3.07 12.68
CA LYS A 53 -6.82 -3.84 11.94
C LYS A 53 -6.94 -3.37 10.48
N GLU A 54 -6.97 -2.06 10.25
CA GLU A 54 -6.98 -1.52 8.88
C GLU A 54 -5.68 -1.86 8.13
N ILE A 55 -4.52 -1.82 8.80
CA ILE A 55 -3.24 -2.24 8.21
C ILE A 55 -3.32 -3.70 7.75
N GLU A 56 -3.77 -4.62 8.62
CA GLU A 56 -3.95 -6.03 8.28
C GLU A 56 -4.92 -6.23 7.10
N GLU A 57 -6.03 -5.50 7.09
CA GLU A 57 -7.01 -5.57 5.99
C GLU A 57 -6.46 -5.00 4.68
N ILE A 58 -5.68 -3.93 4.72
CA ILE A 58 -5.00 -3.36 3.55
C ILE A 58 -3.99 -4.36 2.98
N ILE A 59 -3.11 -4.93 3.83
CA ILE A 59 -2.11 -5.93 3.42
C ILE A 59 -2.80 -7.13 2.78
N LYS A 60 -3.86 -7.63 3.42
CA LYS A 60 -4.65 -8.74 2.90
C LYS A 60 -5.24 -8.42 1.53
N LYS A 61 -5.95 -7.29 1.39
CA LYS A 61 -6.56 -6.92 0.11
C LYS A 61 -5.51 -6.69 -0.98
N VAL A 62 -4.39 -6.02 -0.68
CA VAL A 62 -3.29 -5.83 -1.65
C VAL A 62 -2.72 -7.17 -2.10
N THR A 63 -2.54 -8.10 -1.18
CA THR A 63 -2.05 -9.45 -1.50
C THR A 63 -3.06 -10.25 -2.33
N GLU A 64 -4.37 -10.09 -2.11
CA GLU A 64 -5.43 -10.73 -2.90
C GLU A 64 -5.56 -10.15 -4.31
N TYR A 65 -5.33 -8.85 -4.47
CA TYR A 65 -5.36 -8.14 -5.77
C TYR A 65 -4.03 -8.19 -6.52
N ASN A 66 -3.09 -8.97 -6.03
CA ASN A 66 -1.72 -8.96 -6.52
C ASN A 66 -1.68 -9.41 -7.99
N ASN A 67 -0.94 -8.67 -8.81
CA ASN A 67 -0.75 -9.01 -10.22
C ASN A 67 0.49 -9.91 -10.34
N PRO A 68 0.38 -11.15 -10.85
CA PRO A 68 1.55 -12.03 -11.00
C PRO A 68 2.69 -11.44 -11.84
N ALA A 69 2.38 -10.54 -12.77
CA ALA A 69 3.39 -9.85 -13.59
C ALA A 69 4.08 -8.69 -12.85
N PHE A 70 3.51 -8.22 -11.74
CA PHE A 70 4.05 -7.16 -10.90
C PHE A 70 3.65 -7.40 -9.43
N PRO A 71 4.25 -8.41 -8.77
CA PRO A 71 3.93 -8.72 -7.40
C PRO A 71 4.28 -7.58 -6.44
N ILE A 72 3.39 -7.35 -5.48
CA ILE A 72 3.63 -6.52 -4.30
C ILE A 72 3.86 -7.45 -3.11
N TYR A 73 4.98 -7.26 -2.42
CA TYR A 73 5.33 -7.91 -1.17
C TYR A 73 5.34 -6.90 -0.03
N PHE A 74 5.12 -7.36 1.20
CA PHE A 74 5.18 -6.52 2.39
C PHE A 74 6.35 -6.95 3.28
N GLU A 75 7.15 -5.98 3.71
CA GLU A 75 8.31 -6.13 4.63
C GLU A 75 8.16 -5.31 5.91
#